data_AF-A0A0B3W5E5-F1
#
_entry.id   AF-A0A0B3W5E5-F1
#
_cell.length_a   1.000
_cell.length_b   1.000
_cell.length_c   1.000
_cell.angle_alpha   90.00
_cell.angle_beta   90.00
_cell.angle_gamma   90.00
#
_symmetry.space_group_name_H-M   'P 1'
#
loop_
_entity.id
_entity.type
_entity.pdbx_description
1 polymer ?
#
loop_
_entity_poly.entity_id
_entity_poly.type
_entity_poly.pdbx_seq_one_letter_code
_entity_poly.pdbx_strand_id
1 'polypeptide(L)'
;MTDNYIKKFKHFIKKYYKYLECDGGGGSSSSIPNFDLYSRDYLRFAQKSFDQGGDDGLINCVSNLKRAMDCELDTFLFIIDLHNCFKKKNLKVEKKLKFIESIGLFSSKSLEKLNRVRNKMEHEYRVPDLLDIEIYFELVEALIRSLQMAGTLLSLNEEQCFKIYDDNQNEIGYLKLEYKKLKEYPIIDISWYIHSEKEHIRVTPEDYNAFAYCLKIHLLLYQKESIGSLNYIYSEIEKIN
;
A
#
# COMPACT_ATOMS: atom_id res chain seq x y z
N MET A 1 -5.72 -23.65 8.28
CA MET A 1 -4.39 -23.72 8.93
C MET A 1 -3.78 -22.33 9.05
N THR A 2 -3.75 -21.53 7.99
CA THR A 2 -3.27 -20.14 7.96
C THR A 2 -3.91 -19.25 9.04
N ASP A 3 -5.21 -19.41 9.33
CA ASP A 3 -5.92 -18.62 10.35
C ASP A 3 -5.39 -18.77 11.79
N ASN A 4 -4.87 -19.94 12.16
CA ASN A 4 -4.30 -20.11 13.51
C ASN A 4 -2.94 -19.41 13.60
N TYR A 5 -2.14 -19.58 12.56
CA TYR A 5 -0.82 -19.01 12.41
C TYR A 5 -0.84 -17.48 12.30
N ILE A 6 -1.81 -16.90 11.58
CA ILE A 6 -1.98 -15.45 11.51
C ILE A 6 -2.39 -14.85 12.86
N LYS A 7 -3.23 -15.56 13.64
CA LYS A 7 -3.59 -15.16 15.00
C LYS A 7 -2.37 -15.18 15.93
N LYS A 8 -1.55 -16.22 15.86
CA LYS A 8 -0.27 -16.28 16.59
C LYS A 8 0.63 -15.11 16.20
N PHE A 9 0.77 -14.82 14.91
CA PHE A 9 1.60 -13.69 14.44
C PHE A 9 1.06 -12.34 14.90
N LYS A 10 -0.26 -12.11 14.84
CA LYS A 10 -0.92 -10.92 15.42
C LYS A 10 -0.60 -10.74 16.90
N HIS A 11 -0.73 -11.81 17.68
CA HIS A 11 -0.41 -11.80 19.10
C HIS A 11 1.08 -11.50 19.34
N PHE A 12 1.96 -12.16 18.58
CA PHE A 12 3.40 -11.94 18.64
C PHE A 12 3.77 -10.48 18.35
N ILE A 13 3.33 -9.92 17.22
CA ILE A 13 3.61 -8.53 16.87
C ILE A 13 3.08 -7.60 17.96
N LYS A 14 1.83 -7.76 18.40
CA LYS A 14 1.24 -6.92 19.46
C LYS A 14 2.03 -6.96 20.77
N LYS A 15 2.62 -8.11 21.11
CA LYS A 15 3.40 -8.27 22.33
C LYS A 15 4.81 -7.69 22.21
N TYR A 16 5.46 -7.87 21.05
CA TYR A 16 6.89 -7.61 20.89
C TYR A 16 7.24 -6.37 20.06
N TYR A 17 6.27 -5.67 19.44
CA TYR A 17 6.57 -4.57 18.51
C TYR A 17 7.44 -3.43 19.08
N LYS A 18 7.37 -3.18 20.40
CA LYS A 18 8.19 -2.15 21.08
C LYS A 18 9.63 -2.57 21.27
N TYR A 19 9.87 -3.87 21.27
CA TYR A 19 11.13 -4.53 21.58
C TYR A 19 11.92 -4.93 20.33
N LEU A 20 11.36 -4.66 19.14
CA LEU A 20 12.01 -4.92 17.86
C LEU A 20 13.08 -3.87 17.58
N GLU A 21 14.29 -4.31 17.30
CA GLU A 21 15.37 -3.50 16.78
C GLU A 21 15.86 -4.06 15.45
N CYS A 22 16.07 -3.18 14.46
CA CYS A 22 16.52 -3.60 13.14
C CYS A 22 17.90 -4.26 13.21
N ASP A 23 18.00 -5.45 12.63
CA ASP A 23 19.23 -6.25 12.52
C ASP A 23 19.68 -6.44 11.06
N GLY A 24 18.93 -5.90 10.11
CA GLY A 24 19.28 -5.88 8.69
C GLY A 24 18.07 -6.03 7.77
N GLY A 25 18.36 -6.11 6.49
CA GLY A 25 17.35 -6.25 5.46
C GLY A 25 17.97 -6.23 4.07
N GLY A 26 17.12 -6.36 3.06
CA GLY A 26 17.56 -6.37 1.68
C GLY A 26 16.40 -6.11 0.73
N GLY A 27 16.74 -5.76 -0.51
CA GLY A 27 15.75 -5.54 -1.55
C GLY A 27 16.40 -5.53 -2.92
N SER A 28 15.60 -5.22 -3.92
CA SER A 28 16.02 -5.22 -5.31
C SER A 28 15.39 -4.07 -6.07
N SER A 29 16.09 -3.61 -7.12
CA SER A 29 15.50 -2.68 -8.06
C SER A 29 14.30 -3.33 -8.74
N SER A 30 13.16 -2.66 -8.76
CA SER A 30 11.98 -3.11 -9.50
C SER A 30 11.93 -2.45 -10.87
N SER A 31 11.48 -3.22 -11.87
CA SER A 31 11.08 -2.62 -13.14
C SER A 31 9.72 -1.96 -12.99
N ILE A 32 9.47 -0.96 -13.83
CA ILE A 32 8.15 -0.36 -14.02
C ILE A 32 7.50 -1.00 -15.26
N PRO A 33 6.16 -1.02 -15.36
CA PRO A 33 5.48 -1.52 -16.55
C PRO A 33 5.82 -0.66 -17.76
N ASN A 34 5.90 -1.27 -18.94
CA ASN A 34 6.18 -0.54 -20.18
C ASN A 34 4.90 0.09 -20.73
N PHE A 35 4.58 1.31 -20.29
CA PHE A 35 3.48 2.11 -20.82
C PHE A 35 4.00 3.25 -21.71
N ASP A 36 3.18 3.67 -22.69
CA ASP A 36 3.48 4.85 -23.51
C ASP A 36 3.33 6.16 -22.71
N LEU A 37 2.42 6.17 -21.73
CA LEU A 37 2.12 7.30 -20.86
C LEU A 37 2.01 6.83 -19.42
N TYR A 38 2.47 7.68 -18.49
CA TYR A 38 2.41 7.39 -17.06
C TYR A 38 1.49 8.37 -16.31
N SER A 39 1.24 8.07 -15.04
CA SER A 39 0.37 8.87 -14.16
C SER A 39 0.73 10.37 -14.17
N ARG A 40 2.03 10.70 -14.20
CA ARG A 40 2.54 12.07 -14.26
C ARG A 40 2.21 12.79 -15.58
N ASP A 41 2.18 12.07 -16.71
CA ASP A 41 1.76 12.66 -17.98
C ASP A 41 0.29 13.04 -17.95
N TYR A 42 -0.56 12.16 -17.40
CA TYR A 42 -1.98 12.42 -17.24
C TYR A 42 -2.26 13.56 -16.25
N LEU A 43 -1.49 13.70 -15.16
CA LEU A 43 -1.57 14.87 -14.28
C LEU A 43 -1.25 16.16 -15.03
N ARG A 44 -0.20 16.17 -15.87
CA ARG A 44 0.13 17.33 -16.71
C ARG A 44 -0.99 17.66 -17.68
N PHE A 45 -1.62 16.66 -18.30
CA PHE A 45 -2.78 16.88 -19.18
C PHE A 45 -3.99 17.41 -18.41
N ALA A 46 -4.24 16.91 -17.20
CA ALA A 46 -5.30 17.39 -16.33
C ALA A 46 -5.10 18.86 -15.96
N GLN A 47 -3.88 19.26 -15.61
CA GLN A 47 -3.55 20.66 -15.30
C GLN A 47 -3.81 21.56 -16.51
N LYS A 48 -3.33 21.17 -17.69
CA LYS A 48 -3.58 21.92 -18.92
C LYS A 48 -5.08 22.11 -19.21
N SER A 49 -5.89 21.07 -19.00
CA SER A 49 -7.34 21.15 -19.18
C SER A 49 -8.03 22.01 -18.12
N PHE A 50 -7.53 21.99 -16.87
CA PHE A 50 -8.00 22.87 -15.80
C PHE A 50 -7.72 24.35 -16.14
N ASP A 51 -6.49 24.65 -16.56
CA ASP A 51 -6.05 26.00 -16.91
C ASP A 51 -6.81 26.57 -18.13
N GLN A 52 -7.22 25.71 -19.06
CA GLN A 52 -8.05 26.10 -20.21
C GLN A 52 -9.44 26.60 -19.77
N GLY A 53 -9.97 26.09 -18.67
CA GLY A 53 -11.29 26.44 -18.16
C GLY A 53 -12.46 26.02 -19.07
N GLY A 54 -13.66 26.44 -18.71
CA GLY A 54 -14.91 26.06 -19.38
C GLY A 54 -15.30 24.60 -19.15
N ASP A 55 -16.55 24.25 -19.46
CA ASP A 55 -17.09 22.92 -19.17
C ASP A 55 -16.26 21.79 -19.81
N ASP A 56 -15.85 21.97 -21.08
CA ASP A 56 -15.00 20.99 -21.78
C ASP A 56 -13.63 20.83 -21.10
N GLY A 57 -13.02 21.91 -20.63
CA GLY A 57 -11.75 21.88 -19.90
C GLY A 57 -11.89 21.14 -18.58
N LEU A 58 -12.94 21.44 -17.82
CA LEU A 58 -13.23 20.79 -16.54
C LEU A 58 -13.53 19.30 -16.69
N ILE A 59 -14.34 18.91 -17.67
CA ILE A 59 -14.63 17.50 -17.98
C ILE A 59 -13.35 16.75 -18.36
N ASN A 60 -12.50 17.37 -19.20
CA ASN A 60 -11.23 16.77 -19.61
C ASN A 60 -10.23 16.68 -18.44
N CYS A 61 -10.23 17.66 -17.54
CA CYS A 61 -9.42 17.64 -16.32
C CYS A 61 -9.76 16.40 -15.47
N VAL A 62 -11.05 16.22 -15.12
CA VAL A 62 -11.52 15.07 -14.32
C VAL A 62 -11.21 13.74 -15.02
N SER A 63 -11.40 13.68 -16.34
CA SER A 63 -11.10 12.49 -17.13
C SER A 63 -9.61 12.12 -17.11
N ASN A 64 -8.72 13.11 -17.16
CA ASN A 64 -7.28 12.90 -17.07
C ASN A 64 -6.82 12.54 -15.64
N LEU A 65 -7.41 13.15 -14.61
CA LEU A 65 -7.15 12.78 -13.21
C LEU A 65 -7.51 11.32 -12.93
N LYS A 66 -8.63 10.84 -13.46
CA LYS A 66 -8.99 9.42 -13.37
C LYS A 66 -7.93 8.52 -14.02
N ARG A 67 -7.50 8.84 -15.24
CA ARG A 67 -6.45 8.07 -15.93
C ARG A 67 -5.12 8.08 -15.17
N ALA A 68 -4.78 9.21 -14.55
CA ALA A 68 -3.59 9.32 -13.72
C ALA A 68 -3.66 8.35 -12.53
N MET A 69 -4.79 8.33 -11.81
CA MET A 69 -5.04 7.41 -10.70
C MET A 69 -5.02 5.94 -11.14
N ASP A 70 -5.75 5.60 -12.20
CA ASP A 70 -5.83 4.21 -12.70
C ASP A 70 -4.45 3.70 -13.13
N CYS A 71 -3.69 4.52 -13.87
CA CYS A 71 -2.34 4.22 -14.32
C CYS A 71 -1.38 4.00 -13.13
N GLU A 72 -1.45 4.84 -12.09
CA GLU A 72 -0.58 4.67 -10.93
C GLU A 72 -0.96 3.43 -10.11
N LEU A 73 -2.26 3.13 -9.96
CA LEU A 73 -2.69 1.90 -9.30
C LEU A 73 -2.15 0.66 -10.03
N ASP A 74 -2.19 0.65 -11.36
CA ASP A 74 -1.62 -0.43 -12.16
C ASP A 74 -0.10 -0.49 -12.07
N THR A 75 0.57 0.66 -12.04
CA THR A 75 2.02 0.77 -11.85
C THR A 75 2.46 0.22 -10.50
N PHE A 76 1.79 0.64 -9.42
CA PHE A 76 2.07 0.15 -8.07
C PHE A 76 1.83 -1.36 -7.96
N LEU A 77 0.68 -1.86 -8.45
CA LEU A 77 0.37 -3.29 -8.45
C LEU A 77 1.39 -4.11 -9.26
N PHE A 78 1.95 -3.53 -10.33
CA PHE A 78 3.02 -4.16 -11.10
C PHE A 78 4.31 -4.24 -10.30
N ILE A 79 4.74 -3.14 -9.68
CA ILE A 79 5.98 -3.07 -8.88
C ILE A 79 5.98 -4.11 -7.75
N ILE A 80 4.81 -4.40 -7.17
CA ILE A 80 4.65 -5.39 -6.09
C ILE A 80 4.23 -6.77 -6.60
N ASP A 81 4.32 -7.07 -7.90
CA ASP A 81 3.95 -8.37 -8.52
C ASP A 81 2.48 -8.80 -8.36
N LEU A 82 1.58 -7.92 -7.93
CA LEU A 82 0.15 -8.20 -7.82
C LEU A 82 -0.62 -7.95 -9.12
N HIS A 83 -0.02 -7.31 -10.12
CA HIS A 83 -0.70 -6.99 -11.38
C HIS A 83 -1.35 -8.22 -12.04
N ASN A 84 -0.68 -9.38 -12.06
CA ASN A 84 -1.24 -10.60 -12.64
C ASN A 84 -2.46 -11.12 -11.84
N CYS A 85 -2.41 -11.04 -10.50
CA CYS A 85 -3.55 -11.41 -9.64
C CYS A 85 -4.78 -10.55 -9.93
N PHE A 86 -4.56 -9.24 -10.11
CA PHE A 86 -5.63 -8.27 -10.31
C PHE A 86 -6.16 -8.29 -11.74
N LYS A 87 -5.28 -8.45 -12.74
CA LYS A 87 -5.65 -8.54 -14.17
C LYS A 87 -6.44 -9.81 -14.48
N LYS A 88 -6.01 -10.98 -13.98
CA LYS A 88 -6.75 -12.26 -14.14
C LYS A 88 -8.19 -12.15 -13.62
N LYS A 89 -8.42 -11.35 -12.57
CA LYS A 89 -9.72 -11.16 -11.93
C LYS A 89 -10.53 -9.97 -12.49
N ASN A 90 -10.00 -9.23 -13.48
CA ASN A 90 -10.59 -8.01 -14.03
C ASN A 90 -11.10 -7.04 -12.95
N LEU A 91 -10.29 -6.82 -11.91
CA LEU A 91 -10.72 -6.06 -10.74
C LEU A 91 -10.93 -4.58 -11.09
N LYS A 92 -12.13 -4.09 -10.79
CA LYS A 92 -12.49 -2.67 -10.92
C LYS A 92 -11.65 -1.80 -9.98
N VAL A 93 -11.53 -0.52 -10.31
CA VAL A 93 -10.76 0.49 -9.56
C VAL A 93 -11.13 0.50 -8.07
N GLU A 94 -12.41 0.32 -7.73
CA GLU A 94 -12.88 0.31 -6.33
C GLU A 94 -12.23 -0.83 -5.53
N LYS A 95 -11.95 -1.98 -6.16
CA LYS A 95 -11.29 -3.12 -5.51
C LYS A 95 -9.80 -2.86 -5.33
N LYS A 96 -9.15 -2.15 -6.27
CA LYS A 96 -7.76 -1.70 -6.14
C LYS A 96 -7.64 -0.71 -4.98
N LEU A 97 -8.51 0.30 -4.92
CA LEU A 97 -8.54 1.29 -3.85
C LEU A 97 -8.81 0.66 -2.48
N LYS A 98 -9.72 -0.32 -2.38
CA LYS A 98 -9.93 -1.11 -1.14
C LYS A 98 -8.68 -1.87 -0.70
N PHE A 99 -7.88 -2.35 -1.63
CA PHE A 99 -6.59 -2.96 -1.30
C PHE A 99 -5.58 -1.92 -0.79
N ILE A 100 -5.49 -0.75 -1.42
CA ILE A 100 -4.65 0.36 -0.93
C ILE A 100 -5.05 0.79 0.49
N GLU A 101 -6.36 0.82 0.76
CA GLU A 101 -6.91 1.07 2.09
C GLU A 101 -6.51 -0.02 3.10
N SER A 102 -6.65 -1.30 2.73
CA SER A 102 -6.39 -2.41 3.65
C SER A 102 -4.92 -2.54 4.05
N ILE A 103 -4.00 -2.09 3.18
CA ILE A 103 -2.57 -2.02 3.50
C ILE A 103 -2.17 -0.71 4.20
N GLY A 104 -3.12 0.20 4.43
CA GLY A 104 -2.92 1.41 5.23
C GLY A 104 -2.26 2.59 4.50
N LEU A 105 -2.21 2.59 3.17
CA LEU A 105 -1.56 3.66 2.40
C LEU A 105 -2.44 4.88 2.15
N PHE A 106 -3.76 4.72 2.20
CA PHE A 106 -4.71 5.80 1.96
C PHE A 106 -6.01 5.60 2.75
N SER A 107 -6.61 6.69 3.24
CA SER A 107 -7.78 6.60 4.12
C SER A 107 -9.10 6.39 3.35
N SER A 108 -10.04 5.66 3.96
CA SER A 108 -11.41 5.47 3.43
C SER A 108 -12.10 6.78 3.08
N LYS A 109 -12.01 7.78 3.96
CA LYS A 109 -12.61 9.11 3.75
C LYS A 109 -12.07 9.81 2.51
N SER A 110 -10.77 9.67 2.24
CA SER A 110 -10.16 10.23 1.03
C SER A 110 -10.62 9.49 -0.22
N LEU A 111 -10.72 8.16 -0.16
CA LEU A 111 -11.24 7.34 -1.26
C LEU A 111 -12.73 7.61 -1.56
N GLU A 112 -13.54 7.83 -0.52
CA GLU A 112 -14.94 8.22 -0.67
C GLU A 112 -15.09 9.57 -1.41
N LYS A 113 -14.23 10.55 -1.07
CA LYS A 113 -14.20 11.84 -1.78
C LYS A 113 -13.80 11.67 -3.25
N LEU A 114 -12.78 10.87 -3.55
CA LEU A 114 -12.39 10.54 -4.94
C LEU A 114 -13.57 9.95 -5.72
N ASN A 115 -14.26 8.97 -5.12
CA ASN A 115 -15.42 8.32 -5.74
C ASN A 115 -16.58 9.30 -5.97
N ARG A 116 -16.83 10.22 -5.05
CA ARG A 116 -17.93 11.19 -5.16
C ARG A 116 -17.78 12.09 -6.39
N VAL A 117 -16.59 12.66 -6.61
CA VAL A 117 -16.35 13.55 -7.76
C VAL A 117 -16.48 12.78 -9.08
N ARG A 118 -15.93 11.57 -9.13
CA ARG A 118 -16.05 10.68 -10.30
C ARG A 118 -17.52 10.32 -10.59
N ASN A 119 -18.30 9.95 -9.58
CA ASN A 119 -19.69 9.54 -9.73
C ASN A 119 -20.59 10.69 -10.25
N LYS A 120 -20.36 11.93 -9.79
CA LYS A 120 -21.07 13.12 -10.32
C LYS A 120 -20.89 13.26 -11.83
N MET A 121 -19.67 13.05 -12.32
CA MET A 121 -19.36 13.17 -13.74
C MET A 121 -19.85 11.95 -14.54
N GLU A 122 -19.59 10.73 -14.06
CA GLU A 122 -19.84 9.49 -14.81
C GLU A 122 -21.27 8.96 -14.75
N HIS A 123 -22.02 9.30 -13.71
CA HIS A 123 -23.34 8.72 -13.43
C HIS A 123 -24.44 9.76 -13.29
N GLU A 124 -24.12 10.96 -12.82
CA GLU A 124 -25.09 12.06 -12.74
C GLU A 124 -25.01 13.00 -13.95
N TYR A 125 -24.00 12.84 -14.82
CA TYR A 125 -23.76 13.66 -16.01
C TYR A 125 -23.70 15.17 -15.71
N ARG A 126 -23.13 15.53 -14.56
CA ARG A 126 -22.97 16.92 -14.12
C ARG A 126 -21.50 17.32 -14.14
N VAL A 127 -21.24 18.53 -14.61
CA VAL A 127 -19.92 19.16 -14.48
C VAL A 127 -19.69 19.43 -12.98
N PRO A 128 -18.64 18.87 -12.36
CA PRO A 128 -18.32 19.18 -10.97
C PRO A 128 -17.92 20.66 -10.84
N ASP A 129 -18.18 21.25 -9.67
CA ASP A 129 -17.73 22.62 -9.42
C ASP A 129 -16.20 22.69 -9.30
N LEU A 130 -15.66 23.91 -9.46
CA LEU A 130 -14.21 24.15 -9.45
C LEU A 130 -13.55 23.63 -8.17
N LEU A 131 -14.17 23.84 -7.02
CA LEU A 131 -13.64 23.42 -5.72
C LEU A 131 -13.58 21.89 -5.61
N ASP A 132 -14.61 21.18 -6.05
CA ASP A 132 -14.62 19.72 -6.12
C ASP A 132 -13.49 19.19 -7.02
N ILE A 133 -13.19 19.87 -8.13
CA ILE A 133 -12.11 19.49 -9.05
C ILE A 133 -10.74 19.73 -8.43
N GLU A 134 -10.52 20.88 -7.80
CA GLU A 134 -9.27 21.19 -7.08
C GLU A 134 -8.99 20.14 -5.99
N ILE A 135 -9.99 19.83 -5.16
CA ILE A 135 -9.88 18.79 -4.13
C ILE A 135 -9.58 17.43 -4.76
N TYR A 136 -10.24 17.09 -5.88
CA TYR A 136 -9.99 15.84 -6.58
C TYR A 136 -8.56 15.76 -7.11
N PHE A 137 -8.05 16.86 -7.66
CA PHE A 137 -6.69 16.97 -8.15
C PHE A 137 -5.68 16.71 -7.02
N GLU A 138 -5.81 17.40 -5.90
CA GLU A 138 -4.93 17.24 -4.74
C GLU A 138 -4.93 15.80 -4.20
N LEU A 139 -6.11 15.20 -4.10
CA LEU A 139 -6.25 13.83 -3.60
C LEU A 139 -5.61 12.80 -4.55
N VAL A 140 -5.79 12.96 -5.86
CA VAL A 140 -5.16 12.09 -6.86
C VAL A 140 -3.65 12.25 -6.81
N GLU A 141 -3.15 13.48 -6.72
CA GLU A 141 -1.71 13.73 -6.64
C GLU A 141 -1.10 13.15 -5.35
N ALA A 142 -1.77 13.31 -4.22
CA ALA A 142 -1.37 12.74 -2.94
C ALA A 142 -1.34 11.21 -3.00
N LEU A 143 -2.39 10.58 -3.54
CA LEU A 143 -2.43 9.13 -3.75
C LEU A 143 -1.25 8.67 -4.61
N ILE A 144 -0.97 9.36 -5.72
CA ILE A 144 0.13 9.00 -6.61
C ILE A 144 1.48 9.05 -5.88
N ARG A 145 1.75 10.13 -5.14
CA ARG A 145 2.98 10.24 -4.35
C ARG A 145 3.09 9.15 -3.28
N SER A 146 1.99 8.85 -2.59
CA SER A 146 1.93 7.79 -1.57
C SER A 146 2.22 6.40 -2.16
N LEU A 147 1.66 6.08 -3.33
CA LEU A 147 1.88 4.80 -4.00
C LEU A 147 3.32 4.68 -4.53
N GLN A 148 3.87 5.74 -5.13
CA GLN A 148 5.26 5.76 -5.59
C GLN A 148 6.23 5.52 -4.43
N MET A 149 6.04 6.24 -3.32
CA MET A 149 6.86 6.07 -2.12
C MET A 149 6.75 4.64 -1.55
N ALA A 150 5.53 4.12 -1.42
CA ALA A 150 5.30 2.76 -0.92
C ALA A 150 5.93 1.70 -1.84
N GLY A 151 5.81 1.87 -3.15
CA GLY A 151 6.43 0.99 -4.14
C GLY A 151 7.95 0.98 -3.99
N THR A 152 8.58 2.16 -3.91
CA THR A 152 10.02 2.28 -3.66
C THR A 152 10.44 1.63 -2.35
N LEU A 153 9.69 1.86 -1.26
CA LEU A 153 9.96 1.26 0.05
C LEU A 153 9.95 -0.27 -0.02
N LEU A 154 8.91 -0.85 -0.61
CA LEU A 154 8.76 -2.30 -0.74
C LEU A 154 9.85 -2.93 -1.61
N SER A 155 10.23 -2.26 -2.71
CA SER A 155 11.32 -2.72 -3.56
C SER A 155 12.67 -2.74 -2.84
N LEU A 156 12.97 -1.71 -2.06
CA LEU A 156 14.26 -1.61 -1.34
C LEU A 156 14.31 -2.44 -0.06
N ASN A 157 13.16 -2.88 0.44
CA ASN A 157 13.04 -3.63 1.70
C ASN A 157 12.12 -4.82 1.48
N GLU A 158 12.52 -5.74 0.61
CA GLU A 158 11.82 -7.00 0.43
C GLU A 158 12.01 -7.86 1.68
N GLU A 159 13.20 -7.86 2.26
CA GLU A 159 13.56 -8.53 3.51
C GLU A 159 13.76 -7.52 4.65
N GLN A 160 13.17 -7.80 5.81
CA GLN A 160 13.45 -7.09 7.06
C GLN A 160 13.71 -8.10 8.18
N CYS A 161 14.75 -7.82 8.95
CA CYS A 161 15.24 -8.66 10.04
C CYS A 161 15.33 -7.84 11.32
N PHE A 162 14.80 -8.38 12.41
CA PHE A 162 14.75 -7.71 13.71
C PHE A 162 15.19 -8.63 14.82
N LYS A 163 16.03 -8.12 15.72
CA LYS A 163 16.26 -8.71 17.03
C LYS A 163 15.23 -8.22 18.02
N ILE A 164 14.97 -9.02 19.04
CA ILE A 164 14.00 -8.72 20.10
C ILE A 164 14.77 -8.69 21.41
N TYR A 165 14.65 -7.60 22.15
CA TYR A 165 15.29 -7.43 23.45
C TYR A 165 14.27 -7.38 24.58
N ASP A 166 14.63 -7.88 25.76
CA ASP A 166 13.85 -7.63 26.98
C ASP A 166 14.18 -6.24 27.58
N ASP A 167 13.51 -5.88 28.68
CA ASP A 167 13.75 -4.61 29.37
C ASP A 167 15.20 -4.50 29.93
N ASN A 168 15.92 -5.61 30.04
CA ASN A 168 17.31 -5.68 30.49
C ASN A 168 18.32 -5.71 29.32
N GLN A 169 17.87 -5.48 28.08
CA GLN A 169 18.67 -5.54 26.85
C GLN A 169 19.28 -6.92 26.55
N ASN A 170 18.69 -8.00 27.06
CA ASN A 170 19.05 -9.34 26.62
C ASN A 170 18.32 -9.67 25.33
N GLU A 171 19.04 -10.21 24.35
CA GLU A 171 18.40 -10.74 23.13
C GLU A 171 17.57 -11.98 23.49
N ILE A 172 16.26 -11.92 23.27
CA ILE A 172 15.29 -12.98 23.59
C ILE A 172 14.67 -13.63 22.36
N GLY A 173 14.90 -13.07 21.17
CA GLY A 173 14.30 -13.60 19.97
C GLY A 173 14.58 -12.79 18.71
N TYR A 174 13.86 -13.17 17.65
CA TYR A 174 14.07 -12.63 16.31
C TYR A 174 12.78 -12.66 15.50
N LEU A 175 12.67 -11.73 14.56
CA LEU A 175 11.61 -11.66 13.56
C LEU A 175 12.23 -11.40 12.18
N LYS A 176 11.82 -12.20 11.20
CA LYS A 176 12.12 -11.98 9.79
C LYS A 176 10.84 -11.91 8.98
N LEU A 177 10.71 -10.89 8.15
CA LEU A 177 9.67 -10.73 7.14
C LEU A 177 10.31 -10.66 5.77
N GLU A 178 9.77 -11.39 4.80
CA GLU A 178 10.29 -11.43 3.44
C GLU A 178 9.15 -11.36 2.43
N TYR A 179 9.16 -10.33 1.58
CA TYR A 179 8.27 -10.15 0.44
C TYR A 179 8.91 -10.76 -0.81
N LYS A 180 8.48 -11.97 -1.16
CA LYS A 180 9.04 -12.73 -2.29
C LYS A 180 8.25 -12.44 -3.56
N LYS A 181 8.90 -11.79 -4.51
CA LYS A 181 8.44 -11.61 -5.88
C LYS A 181 8.56 -12.93 -6.66
N LEU A 182 7.44 -13.46 -7.14
CA LEU A 182 7.40 -14.71 -7.90
C LEU A 182 6.57 -14.52 -9.17
N LYS A 183 6.84 -15.35 -10.17
CA LYS A 183 6.24 -15.25 -11.52
C LYS A 183 4.71 -15.21 -11.54
N GLU A 184 4.03 -15.90 -10.62
CA GLU A 184 2.57 -15.98 -10.60
C GLU A 184 1.92 -14.97 -9.66
N TYR A 185 2.40 -14.92 -8.42
CA TYR A 185 1.96 -14.00 -7.38
C TYR A 185 3.03 -13.88 -6.29
N PRO A 186 3.12 -12.73 -5.60
CA PRO A 186 4.05 -12.55 -4.50
C PRO A 186 3.63 -13.36 -3.28
N ILE A 187 4.59 -13.64 -2.40
CA ILE A 187 4.38 -14.33 -1.14
C ILE A 187 5.00 -13.52 -0.01
N ILE A 188 4.34 -13.45 1.15
CA ILE A 188 4.97 -12.93 2.37
C ILE A 188 5.32 -14.12 3.25
N ASP A 189 6.62 -14.28 3.49
CA ASP A 189 7.21 -15.34 4.31
C ASP A 189 7.66 -14.71 5.62
N ILE A 190 7.11 -15.19 6.75
CA ILE A 190 7.38 -14.60 8.06
C ILE A 190 7.81 -15.72 9.00
N SER A 191 8.94 -15.52 9.66
CA SER A 191 9.43 -16.42 10.70
C SER A 191 9.76 -15.62 11.95
N TRP A 192 9.41 -16.15 13.11
CA TRP A 192 9.78 -15.54 14.37
C TRP A 192 10.11 -16.61 15.39
N TYR A 193 10.92 -16.26 16.37
CA TYR A 193 11.12 -17.10 17.54
C TYR A 193 11.35 -16.29 18.80
N ILE A 194 10.99 -16.90 19.93
CA ILE A 194 11.19 -16.38 21.28
C ILE A 194 11.69 -17.54 22.13
N HIS A 195 12.80 -17.36 22.86
CA HIS A 195 13.35 -18.40 23.77
C HIS A 195 13.37 -19.81 23.17
N SER A 196 13.79 -19.94 21.90
CA SER A 196 13.89 -21.20 21.14
C SER A 196 12.59 -21.80 20.57
N GLU A 197 11.42 -21.20 20.81
CA GLU A 197 10.18 -21.58 20.11
C GLU A 197 10.09 -20.88 18.76
N LYS A 198 10.22 -21.64 17.67
CA LYS A 198 10.17 -21.11 16.30
C LYS A 198 8.81 -21.33 15.67
N GLU A 199 8.27 -20.26 15.10
CA GLU A 199 7.04 -20.27 14.32
C GLU A 199 7.33 -19.74 12.91
N HIS A 200 6.49 -20.15 11.96
CA HIS A 200 6.65 -19.81 10.55
C HIS A 200 5.30 -19.75 9.87
N ILE A 201 5.10 -18.72 9.04
CA ILE A 201 3.88 -18.55 8.25
C ILE A 201 4.23 -18.10 6.84
N ARG A 202 3.42 -18.58 5.90
CA ARG A 202 3.47 -18.15 4.51
C ARG A 202 2.08 -17.70 4.09
N VAL A 203 1.95 -16.47 3.61
CA VAL A 203 0.69 -15.93 3.11
C VAL A 203 0.79 -15.55 1.65
N THR A 204 -0.29 -15.84 0.92
CA THR A 204 -0.43 -15.56 -0.52
C THR A 204 -1.65 -14.64 -0.72
N PRO A 205 -1.78 -13.97 -1.88
CA PRO A 205 -2.93 -13.12 -2.17
C PRO A 205 -4.28 -13.85 -2.26
N GLU A 206 -4.30 -15.19 -2.18
CA GLU A 206 -5.54 -15.97 -2.07
C GLU A 206 -6.23 -15.72 -0.74
N ASP A 207 -5.46 -15.62 0.35
CA ASP A 207 -5.94 -15.15 1.65
C ASP A 207 -5.77 -13.62 1.72
N TYR A 208 -6.71 -12.92 1.08
CA TYR A 208 -6.68 -11.46 0.94
C TYR A 208 -6.47 -10.73 2.28
N ASN A 209 -7.16 -11.17 3.33
CA ASN A 209 -7.10 -10.49 4.63
C ASN A 209 -5.75 -10.71 5.31
N ALA A 210 -5.25 -11.95 5.33
CA ALA A 210 -3.94 -12.23 5.92
C ALA A 210 -2.80 -11.58 5.11
N PHE A 211 -2.88 -11.59 3.79
CA PHE A 211 -1.90 -10.97 2.92
C PHE A 211 -1.85 -9.44 3.11
N ALA A 212 -3.00 -8.76 3.05
CA ALA A 212 -3.07 -7.32 3.27
C ALA A 212 -2.57 -6.93 4.67
N TYR A 213 -2.92 -7.72 5.69
CA TYR A 213 -2.42 -7.54 7.04
C TYR A 213 -0.90 -7.64 7.11
N CYS A 214 -0.32 -8.73 6.63
CA CYS A 214 1.13 -8.94 6.67
C CYS A 214 1.88 -7.87 5.88
N LEU A 215 1.34 -7.42 4.73
CA LEU A 215 1.94 -6.34 3.94
C LEU A 215 1.87 -4.99 4.68
N LYS A 216 0.77 -4.70 5.39
CA LYS A 216 0.66 -3.51 6.25
C LYS A 216 1.72 -3.53 7.36
N ILE A 217 1.91 -4.68 8.02
CA ILE A 217 2.95 -4.82 9.06
C ILE A 217 4.34 -4.61 8.46
N HIS A 218 4.62 -5.19 7.30
CA HIS A 218 5.88 -5.00 6.57
C HIS A 218 6.18 -3.50 6.35
N LEU A 219 5.20 -2.74 5.83
CA LEU A 219 5.31 -1.29 5.64
C LEU A 219 5.50 -0.51 6.96
N LEU A 220 4.73 -0.84 8.00
CA LEU A 220 4.78 -0.14 9.30
C LEU A 220 6.12 -0.35 10.03
N LEU A 221 6.66 -1.57 9.98
CA LEU A 221 7.94 -1.89 10.62
C LEU A 221 9.10 -1.16 9.94
N TYR A 222 9.05 -0.93 8.63
CA TYR A 222 10.04 -0.08 7.98
C TYR A 222 9.93 1.39 8.40
N GLN A 223 8.70 1.90 8.51
CA GLN A 223 8.48 3.28 8.98
C GLN A 223 9.03 3.49 10.40
N LYS A 224 9.00 2.45 11.25
CA LYS A 224 9.56 2.47 12.61
C LYS A 224 11.03 2.87 12.62
N GLU A 225 11.79 2.40 11.65
CA GLU A 225 13.24 2.60 11.59
C GLU A 225 13.65 3.92 10.90
N SER A 226 12.73 4.56 10.16
CA SER A 226 13.06 5.68 9.28
C SER A 226 12.43 7.00 9.71
N ILE A 227 11.09 7.10 9.68
CA ILE A 227 10.38 8.40 9.72
C ILE A 227 9.08 8.38 10.53
N GLY A 228 8.73 7.25 11.16
CA GLY A 228 7.46 7.10 11.88
C GLY A 228 7.56 7.49 13.36
N SER A 229 6.56 8.22 13.85
CA SER A 229 6.34 8.31 15.30
C SER A 229 6.05 6.92 15.84
N LEU A 230 6.86 6.46 16.80
CA LEU A 230 6.67 5.16 17.46
C LEU A 230 5.24 5.03 17.98
N ASN A 231 4.71 6.08 18.64
CA ASN A 231 3.33 6.10 19.12
C ASN A 231 2.28 5.91 18.00
N TYR A 232 2.50 6.50 16.83
CA TYR A 232 1.61 6.32 15.68
C TYR A 232 1.65 4.87 15.20
N ILE A 233 2.83 4.32 14.96
CA ILE A 233 3.01 2.94 14.49
C ILE A 233 2.38 1.96 15.49
N TYR A 234 2.60 2.20 16.78
CA TYR A 234 2.04 1.39 17.86
C TYR A 234 0.52 1.44 17.85
N SER A 235 -0.06 2.63 17.68
CA SER A 235 -1.52 2.79 17.55
C SER A 235 -2.08 2.07 16.32
N GLU A 236 -1.34 2.05 15.20
CA GLU A 236 -1.76 1.35 13.99
C GLU A 236 -1.69 -0.16 14.15
N ILE A 237 -0.65 -0.69 14.80
CA ILE A 237 -0.54 -2.11 15.12
C ILE A 237 -1.67 -2.53 16.08
N GLU A 238 -1.99 -1.71 17.08
CA GLU A 238 -3.03 -2.00 18.08
C GLU A 238 -4.45 -2.02 17.51
N LYS A 239 -4.72 -1.20 16.48
CA LYS A 239 -6.02 -1.16 15.78
C LYS A 239 -6.27 -2.39 14.91
N ILE A 240 -5.26 -3.22 14.64
CA ILE A 240 -5.42 -4.37 13.77
C ILE A 240 -6.03 -5.54 14.55
N ASN A 241 -7.35 -5.69 14.43
CA ASN A 241 -8.10 -6.86 14.89
C ASN A 241 -8.08 -8.01 13.86
#